data_AF-A0A2D7T7V4-F1
#
_entry.id   AF-A0A2D7T7V4-F1
#
_cell.length_a   1.000
_cell.length_b   1.000
_cell.length_c   1.000
_cell.angle_alpha   90.00
_cell.angle_beta   90.00
_cell.angle_gamma   90.00
#
_symmetry.space_group_name_H-M   'P 1'
#
loop_
_entity.id
_entity.type
_entity.pdbx_description
1 polymer ?
#
loop_
_entity_poly.entity_id
_entity_poly.type
_entity_poly.pdbx_seq_one_letter_code
_entity_poly.pdbx_strand_id
1 'polypeptide(L)'
;MKTIFWRALEIAWSDGSMSKKGALIIEKLHDAMGLDISLREEIEDRFAKEVLEERTERGEGTGDAELESWANTIIEELNSENLEGQIICIGAKAVKQGLSKEKWIFGMNFTEEFNQSNTFAEGVWMENDSKNEFEEFLSILQPLEKELNFK
;
A
#
# COMPACT_ATOMS: atom_id res chain seq x y z
N MET A 1 0.70 3.64 10.17
CA MET A 1 -0.23 3.35 9.05
C MET A 1 0.33 2.14 8.33
N LYS A 2 -0.44 1.06 8.16
CA LYS A 2 0.05 -0.16 7.47
C LYS A 2 -0.18 -0.04 5.98
N THR A 3 0.68 0.72 5.34
CA THR A 3 0.66 0.95 3.90
C THR A 3 1.34 -0.20 3.14
N ILE A 4 1.44 -0.11 1.81
CA ILE A 4 2.00 -1.17 0.98
C ILE A 4 3.50 -1.29 1.23
N PHE A 5 4.22 -0.18 1.21
CA PHE A 5 5.67 -0.22 1.45
C PHE A 5 5.98 -0.69 2.88
N TRP A 6 5.19 -0.27 3.87
CA TRP A 6 5.28 -0.77 5.24
C TRP A 6 5.12 -2.30 5.33
N ARG A 7 4.14 -2.85 4.61
CA ARG A 7 3.90 -4.29 4.59
C ARG A 7 5.09 -5.05 3.98
N ALA A 8 5.71 -4.50 2.95
CA ALA A 8 6.93 -5.05 2.37
C ALA A 8 8.05 -5.16 3.43
N LEU A 9 8.23 -4.11 4.23
CA LEU A 9 9.20 -4.11 5.34
C LEU A 9 8.84 -5.14 6.43
N GLU A 10 7.56 -5.26 6.80
CA GLU A 10 7.12 -6.28 7.77
C GLU A 10 7.47 -7.71 7.32
N ILE A 11 7.29 -8.02 6.03
CA ILE A 11 7.62 -9.34 5.48
C ILE A 11 9.14 -9.53 5.42
N ALA A 12 9.86 -8.52 4.90
CA ALA A 12 11.31 -8.54 4.76
C ALA A 12 12.04 -8.74 6.09
N TRP A 13 11.50 -8.18 7.18
CA TRP A 13 12.03 -8.28 8.54
C TRP A 13 11.29 -9.30 9.40
N SER A 14 10.51 -10.21 8.80
CA SER A 14 9.63 -11.13 9.55
C SER A 14 10.35 -11.88 10.67
N ASP A 15 11.56 -12.37 10.41
CA ASP A 15 12.41 -13.10 11.37
C ASP A 15 13.40 -12.24 12.17
N GLY A 16 13.30 -10.90 12.08
CA GLY A 16 14.19 -9.97 12.75
C GLY A 16 15.46 -9.62 11.98
N SER A 17 15.61 -10.09 10.73
CA SER A 17 16.71 -9.68 9.85
C SER A 17 16.27 -9.57 8.39
N MET A 18 16.82 -8.58 7.67
CA MET A 18 16.63 -8.46 6.22
C MET A 18 17.82 -9.06 5.48
N SER A 19 17.55 -9.97 4.54
CA SER A 19 18.56 -10.53 3.66
C SER A 19 18.95 -9.56 2.54
N LYS A 20 20.11 -9.78 1.90
CA LYS A 20 20.53 -9.03 0.70
C LYS A 20 19.54 -9.18 -0.46
N LYS A 21 18.94 -10.36 -0.63
CA LYS A 21 17.92 -10.59 -1.67
C LYS A 21 16.65 -9.82 -1.31
N GLY A 22 16.23 -9.84 -0.04
CA GLY A 22 15.11 -9.04 0.46
C GLY A 22 15.27 -7.56 0.16
N ALA A 23 16.45 -6.99 0.44
CA ALA A 23 16.75 -5.59 0.11
C ALA A 23 16.58 -5.28 -1.38
N LEU A 24 17.07 -6.15 -2.28
CA LEU A 24 16.89 -5.97 -3.73
C LEU A 24 15.42 -6.03 -4.17
N ILE A 25 14.59 -6.83 -3.49
CA ILE A 25 13.15 -6.90 -3.77
C ILE A 25 12.46 -5.62 -3.32
N ILE A 26 12.85 -5.04 -2.17
CA ILE A 26 12.33 -3.75 -1.70
C ILE A 26 12.66 -2.63 -2.70
N GLU A 27 13.89 -2.58 -3.22
CA GLU A 27 14.27 -1.62 -4.26
C GLU A 27 13.39 -1.78 -5.52
N LYS A 28 13.24 -3.02 -6.01
CA LYS A 28 12.40 -3.31 -7.17
C LYS A 28 10.95 -2.86 -6.97
N LEU A 29 10.40 -3.07 -5.77
CA LEU A 29 9.05 -2.67 -5.42
C LEU A 29 8.92 -1.14 -5.35
N HIS A 30 9.86 -0.46 -4.69
CA HIS A 30 9.92 1.00 -4.63
C HIS A 30 9.90 1.62 -6.04
N ASP A 31 10.76 1.12 -6.93
CA ASP A 31 10.86 1.61 -8.30
C ASP A 31 9.56 1.37 -9.08
N ALA A 32 8.92 0.21 -8.90
CA ALA A 32 7.66 -0.12 -9.57
C ALA A 32 6.49 0.72 -9.05
N MET A 33 6.46 1.06 -7.76
CA MET A 33 5.47 1.97 -7.18
C MET A 33 5.68 3.41 -7.65
N GLY A 34 6.89 3.77 -8.09
CA GLY A 34 7.27 5.16 -8.31
C GLY A 34 7.20 5.97 -7.01
N LEU A 35 7.40 5.31 -5.87
CA LEU A 35 7.29 5.91 -4.55
C LEU A 35 8.31 7.05 -4.41
N ASP A 36 7.90 8.19 -3.88
CA ASP A 36 8.81 9.30 -3.64
C ASP A 36 9.90 8.90 -2.62
N ILE A 37 11.15 9.26 -2.90
CA ILE A 37 12.30 8.89 -2.07
C ILE A 37 12.16 9.44 -0.65
N SER A 38 11.66 10.68 -0.49
CA SER A 38 11.51 11.27 0.84
C SER A 38 10.40 10.59 1.64
N LEU A 39 9.31 10.17 0.97
CA LEU A 39 8.26 9.38 1.60
C LEU A 39 8.75 7.99 2.00
N ARG A 40 9.56 7.33 1.14
CA ARG A 40 10.23 6.07 1.48
C ARG A 40 11.10 6.22 2.72
N GLU A 41 11.96 7.24 2.76
CA GLU A 41 12.84 7.51 3.90
C GLU A 41 12.03 7.72 5.19
N GLU A 42 10.92 8.46 5.14
CA GLU A 42 10.02 8.64 6.29
C GLU A 42 9.45 7.30 6.78
N ILE A 43 8.99 6.45 5.85
CA ILE A 43 8.41 5.15 6.18
C ILE A 43 9.47 4.23 6.81
N GLU A 44 10.67 4.18 6.25
CA GLU A 44 11.78 3.37 6.76
C GLU A 44 12.26 3.84 8.14
N ASP A 45 12.41 5.15 8.35
CA ASP A 45 12.81 5.72 9.65
C ASP A 45 11.75 5.45 10.72
N ARG A 46 10.46 5.59 10.37
CA ARG A 46 9.37 5.23 11.26
C ARG A 46 9.35 3.73 11.55
N PHE A 47 9.54 2.89 10.55
CA PHE A 47 9.60 1.43 10.72
C PHE A 47 10.76 1.02 11.63
N ALA A 48 11.93 1.65 11.48
CA ALA A 48 13.08 1.40 12.35
C ALA A 48 12.73 1.69 13.82
N LYS A 49 12.14 2.87 14.09
CA LYS A 49 11.76 3.28 15.45
C LYS A 49 10.64 2.44 16.06
N GLU A 50 9.59 2.16 15.29
CA GLU A 50 8.39 1.50 15.82
C GLU A 50 8.49 -0.03 15.82
N VAL A 51 9.28 -0.63 14.93
CA VAL A 51 9.32 -2.09 14.75
C VAL A 51 10.68 -2.68 15.06
N LEU A 52 11.78 -2.03 14.67
CA LEU A 52 13.11 -2.61 14.83
C LEU A 52 13.72 -2.34 16.20
N GLU A 53 13.52 -1.16 16.79
CA GLU A 53 14.07 -0.81 18.11
C GLU A 53 13.58 -1.75 19.23
N GLU A 54 12.32 -2.22 19.15
CA GLU A 54 11.74 -3.13 20.15
C GLU A 54 12.10 -4.61 19.92
N ARG A 55 12.66 -4.96 18.76
CA ARG A 55 12.97 -6.35 18.42
C ARG A 55 14.28 -6.83 19.04
N THR A 56 14.20 -7.96 19.72
CA THR A 56 15.37 -8.69 20.24
C THR A 56 15.77 -9.89 19.39
N GLU A 57 14.93 -10.29 18.45
CA GLU A 57 15.13 -11.44 17.56
C GLU A 57 16.17 -11.11 16.48
N ARG A 58 17.04 -12.08 16.17
CA ARG A 58 18.01 -12.01 15.06
C ARG A 58 17.89 -13.28 14.24
N GLY A 59 17.10 -13.22 13.18
CA GLY A 59 16.90 -14.31 12.24
C GLY A 59 18.01 -14.47 11.21
N GLU A 60 17.75 -15.30 10.21
CA GLU A 60 18.69 -15.58 9.11
C GLU A 60 18.33 -14.82 7.82
N GLY A 61 17.18 -14.14 7.79
CA GLY A 61 16.66 -13.40 6.64
C GLY A 61 15.79 -14.28 5.76
N THR A 62 14.94 -15.11 6.35
CA THR A 62 14.15 -16.12 5.62
C THR A 62 12.90 -15.56 4.93
N GLY A 63 12.59 -14.27 5.13
CA GLY A 63 11.40 -13.61 4.57
C GLY A 63 11.41 -13.43 3.05
N ASP A 64 12.53 -13.66 2.38
CA ASP A 64 12.71 -13.33 0.96
C ASP A 64 11.73 -14.03 0.02
N ALA A 65 11.40 -15.30 0.28
CA ALA A 65 10.53 -16.07 -0.62
C ALA A 65 9.08 -15.56 -0.56
N GLU A 66 8.59 -15.27 0.65
CA GLU A 66 7.28 -14.65 0.85
C GLU A 66 7.27 -13.24 0.27
N LEU A 67 8.31 -12.44 0.55
CA LEU A 67 8.45 -11.08 0.04
C LEU A 67 8.46 -11.05 -1.49
N GLU A 68 9.22 -11.94 -2.13
CA GLU A 68 9.30 -12.03 -3.59
C GLU A 68 7.95 -12.37 -4.21
N SER A 69 7.25 -13.37 -3.67
CA SER A 69 5.93 -13.76 -4.16
C SER A 69 4.95 -12.60 -4.01
N TRP A 70 4.89 -11.99 -2.82
CA TRP A 70 3.98 -10.90 -2.52
C TRP A 70 4.28 -9.65 -3.36
N ALA A 71 5.55 -9.24 -3.44
CA ALA A 71 5.95 -8.05 -4.20
C ALA A 71 5.70 -8.22 -5.70
N ASN A 72 5.91 -9.42 -6.27
CA ASN A 72 5.59 -9.66 -7.68
C ASN A 72 4.09 -9.52 -7.97
N THR A 73 3.21 -9.97 -7.06
CA THR A 73 1.76 -9.73 -7.18
C THR A 73 1.45 -8.24 -7.14
N ILE A 74 2.01 -7.49 -6.19
CA ILE A 74 1.79 -6.03 -6.11
C ILE A 74 2.28 -5.33 -7.39
N ILE A 75 3.44 -5.70 -7.92
CA ILE A 75 3.98 -5.14 -9.16
C ILE A 75 3.09 -5.45 -10.37
N GLU A 76 2.53 -6.67 -10.44
CA GLU A 76 1.56 -7.01 -11.48
C GLU A 76 0.29 -6.16 -11.37
N GLU A 77 -0.23 -5.99 -10.15
CA GLU A 77 -1.44 -5.20 -9.90
C GLU A 77 -1.25 -3.70 -10.13
N LEU A 78 -0.06 -3.15 -9.89
CA LEU A 78 0.31 -1.76 -10.23
C LEU A 78 0.16 -1.46 -11.73
N ASN A 79 0.32 -2.49 -12.57
CA ASN A 79 0.17 -2.37 -14.03
C ASN A 79 -1.22 -2.81 -14.52
N SER A 80 -2.15 -3.11 -13.62
CA SER A 80 -3.49 -3.54 -13.99
C SER A 80 -4.30 -2.39 -14.57
N GLU A 81 -4.96 -2.61 -15.71
CA GLU A 81 -5.92 -1.67 -16.29
C GLU A 81 -7.11 -1.38 -15.36
N ASN A 82 -7.34 -2.23 -14.35
CA ASN A 82 -8.41 -2.06 -13.38
C ASN A 82 -8.04 -1.18 -12.18
N LEU A 83 -6.76 -0.88 -11.95
CA LEU A 83 -6.29 -0.23 -10.73
C LEU A 83 -6.97 1.14 -10.54
N GLU A 84 -6.86 2.03 -11.53
CA GLU A 84 -7.44 3.38 -11.45
C GLU A 84 -8.96 3.32 -11.27
N GLY A 85 -9.63 2.48 -12.07
CA GLY A 85 -11.09 2.30 -11.98
C GLY A 85 -11.55 1.80 -10.61
N GLN A 86 -10.78 0.92 -9.98
CA GLN A 86 -11.06 0.45 -8.62
C GLN A 86 -10.80 1.53 -7.56
N ILE A 87 -9.75 2.34 -7.70
CA ILE A 87 -9.47 3.46 -6.79
C ILE A 87 -10.61 4.50 -6.84
N ILE A 88 -11.06 4.86 -8.04
CA ILE A 88 -12.21 5.75 -8.23
C ILE A 88 -13.46 5.16 -7.57
N CYS A 89 -13.72 3.86 -7.78
CA CYS A 89 -14.84 3.15 -7.17
C CYS A 89 -14.79 3.20 -5.64
N ILE A 90 -13.63 2.95 -5.04
CA ILE A 90 -13.44 3.04 -3.58
C ILE A 90 -13.72 4.46 -3.09
N GLY A 91 -13.15 5.49 -3.73
CA GLY A 91 -13.38 6.89 -3.36
C GLY A 91 -14.86 7.30 -3.43
N ALA A 92 -15.53 6.92 -4.51
CA ALA A 92 -16.96 7.19 -4.72
C ALA A 92 -17.83 6.47 -3.68
N LYS A 93 -17.55 5.19 -3.40
CA LYS A 93 -18.20 4.44 -2.31
C LYS A 93 -17.95 5.12 -0.96
N ALA A 94 -16.76 5.70 -0.75
CA ALA A 94 -16.42 6.34 0.51
C ALA A 94 -17.25 7.57 0.83
N VAL A 95 -17.44 8.44 -0.15
CA VAL A 95 -18.26 9.64 0.05
C VAL A 95 -19.73 9.28 0.20
N LYS A 96 -20.24 8.33 -0.61
CA LYS A 96 -21.64 7.87 -0.54
C LYS A 96 -22.00 7.34 0.86
N GLN A 97 -21.02 6.87 1.63
CA GLN A 97 -21.21 6.27 2.95
C GLN A 97 -20.77 7.15 4.13
N GLY A 98 -20.40 8.40 3.87
CA GLY A 98 -19.98 9.33 4.92
C GLY A 98 -18.49 9.26 5.20
N LEU A 99 -17.68 9.80 4.29
CA LEU A 99 -16.23 9.90 4.44
C LEU A 99 -15.86 10.88 5.57
N SER A 100 -15.20 10.38 6.62
CA SER A 100 -14.62 11.24 7.65
C SER A 100 -13.30 11.87 7.20
N LYS A 101 -12.85 12.91 7.90
CA LYS A 101 -11.56 13.56 7.63
C LYS A 101 -10.39 12.58 7.79
N GLU A 102 -10.44 11.72 8.79
CA GLU A 102 -9.40 10.72 9.08
C GLU A 102 -9.31 9.70 7.94
N LYS A 103 -10.47 9.21 7.47
CA LYS A 103 -10.55 8.30 6.33
C LYS A 103 -10.08 8.96 5.03
N TRP A 104 -10.40 10.24 4.82
CA TRP A 104 -9.88 11.00 3.69
C TRP A 104 -8.35 11.07 3.71
N ILE A 105 -7.75 11.47 4.83
CA ILE A 105 -6.29 11.55 4.98
C ILE A 105 -5.66 10.18 4.77
N PHE A 106 -6.26 9.13 5.36
CA PHE A 106 -5.79 7.76 5.15
C PHE A 106 -5.79 7.39 3.67
N GLY A 107 -6.89 7.62 2.96
CA GLY A 107 -7.00 7.25 1.54
C GLY A 107 -6.01 8.01 0.66
N MET A 108 -5.86 9.32 0.88
CA MET A 108 -4.89 10.14 0.16
C MET A 108 -3.46 9.66 0.35
N ASN A 109 -3.04 9.43 1.60
CA ASN A 109 -1.69 8.99 1.93
C ASN A 109 -1.43 7.54 1.47
N PHE A 110 -2.44 6.67 1.55
CA PHE A 110 -2.31 5.29 1.11
C PHE A 110 -2.05 5.22 -0.39
N THR A 111 -2.80 5.97 -1.19
CA THR A 111 -2.63 5.97 -2.65
C THR A 111 -1.48 6.85 -3.13
N GLU A 112 -0.96 7.74 -2.29
CA GLU A 112 0.27 8.51 -2.57
C GLU A 112 1.47 7.60 -2.80
N GLU A 113 1.53 6.47 -2.08
CA GLU A 113 2.67 5.55 -2.20
C GLU A 113 2.88 5.00 -3.61
N PHE A 114 1.85 5.01 -4.44
CA PHE A 114 1.89 4.55 -5.82
C PHE A 114 1.30 5.59 -6.79
N ASN A 115 1.43 6.88 -6.45
CA ASN A 115 1.08 8.04 -7.29
C ASN A 115 -0.40 8.12 -7.74
N GLN A 116 -1.33 7.65 -6.91
CA GLN A 116 -2.76 7.58 -7.23
C GLN A 116 -3.64 8.42 -6.28
N SER A 117 -3.06 9.38 -5.54
CA SER A 117 -3.82 10.28 -4.66
C SER A 117 -4.85 11.12 -5.41
N ASN A 118 -4.52 11.63 -6.59
CA ASN A 118 -5.45 12.39 -7.42
C ASN A 118 -6.61 11.50 -7.90
N THR A 119 -6.33 10.28 -8.34
CA THR A 119 -7.33 9.29 -8.77
C THR A 119 -8.32 8.96 -7.64
N PHE A 120 -7.80 8.82 -6.41
CA PHE A 120 -8.67 8.64 -5.24
C PHE A 120 -9.54 9.88 -4.98
N ALA A 121 -8.96 11.08 -5.06
CA ALA A 121 -9.69 12.34 -4.92
C ALA A 121 -10.79 12.50 -5.97
N GLU A 122 -10.53 12.18 -7.23
CA GLU A 122 -11.53 12.22 -8.31
C GLU A 122 -12.74 11.34 -8.02
N GLY A 123 -12.50 10.12 -7.50
CA GLY A 123 -13.56 9.22 -7.05
C GLY A 123 -14.39 9.82 -5.91
N VAL A 124 -13.73 10.42 -4.92
CA VAL A 124 -14.39 11.12 -3.80
C VAL A 124 -15.25 12.28 -4.30
N TRP A 125 -14.77 13.08 -5.24
CA TRP A 125 -15.52 14.20 -5.81
C TRP A 125 -16.60 13.78 -6.81
N MET A 126 -16.72 12.49 -7.12
CA MET A 126 -17.64 11.93 -8.11
C MET A 126 -17.48 12.57 -9.50
N GLU A 127 -16.31 13.11 -9.81
CA GLU A 127 -16.00 13.66 -11.14
C GLU A 127 -16.05 12.54 -12.20
N ASN A 128 -15.66 11.33 -11.78
CA ASN A 128 -15.84 10.09 -12.49
C ASN A 128 -16.79 9.19 -11.70
N ASP A 129 -18.10 9.27 -11.94
CA ASP A 129 -19.07 8.35 -11.32
C ASP A 129 -18.70 6.93 -11.76
N SER A 130 -18.24 6.09 -10.82
CA SER A 130 -17.79 4.75 -11.14
C SER A 130 -18.99 3.93 -11.62
N LYS A 131 -19.19 3.86 -12.93
CA LYS A 131 -20.21 2.98 -13.54
C LYS A 131 -19.92 1.50 -13.29
N ASN A 132 -18.67 1.20 -12.92
CA ASN A 132 -18.19 -0.15 -12.67
C ASN A 132 -18.32 -0.47 -11.18
N GLU A 133 -19.13 -1.49 -10.89
CA GLU A 133 -19.07 -2.18 -9.61
C GLU A 133 -18.05 -3.32 -9.72
N PHE A 134 -17.17 -3.41 -8.74
CA PHE A 134 -16.19 -4.48 -8.63
C PHE A 134 -16.63 -5.44 -7.52
N GLU A 135 -16.66 -6.74 -7.83
CA GLU A 135 -16.95 -7.80 -6.84
C GLU A 135 -15.77 -8.03 -5.89
N GLU A 136 -14.53 -7.92 -6.41
CA GLU A 136 -13.30 -8.08 -5.67
C GLU A 136 -12.30 -6.99 -6.05
N PHE A 137 -11.63 -6.43 -5.04
CA PHE A 137 -10.57 -5.45 -5.21
C PHE A 137 -9.20 -6.11 -5.29
N LEU A 138 -8.31 -5.53 -6.11
CA LEU A 138 -6.90 -5.90 -6.19
C LEU A 138 -6.29 -5.93 -4.79
N SER A 139 -5.36 -6.86 -4.55
CA SER A 139 -4.77 -7.08 -3.24
C SER A 139 -4.06 -5.83 -2.69
N ILE A 140 -3.47 -5.01 -3.57
CA ILE A 140 -2.89 -3.71 -3.27
C ILE A 140 -3.93 -2.70 -2.71
N LEU A 141 -5.20 -2.84 -3.05
CA LEU A 141 -6.28 -1.95 -2.60
C LEU A 141 -7.07 -2.50 -1.40
N GLN A 142 -6.93 -3.78 -1.06
CA GLN A 142 -7.66 -4.38 0.05
C GLN A 142 -7.44 -3.70 1.41
N PRO A 143 -6.23 -3.23 1.79
CA PRO A 143 -6.07 -2.47 3.03
C PRO A 143 -6.87 -1.18 3.02
N LEU A 144 -6.91 -0.48 1.88
CA LEU A 144 -7.68 0.74 1.70
C LEU A 144 -9.18 0.48 1.81
N GLU A 145 -9.68 -0.53 1.12
CA GLU A 145 -11.07 -0.96 1.20
C GLU A 145 -11.47 -1.26 2.66
N LYS A 146 -10.64 -2.02 3.38
CA LYS A 146 -10.89 -2.43 4.78
C LYS A 146 -10.86 -1.27 5.77
N GLU A 147 -10.03 -0.26 5.56
CA GLU A 147 -9.95 0.90 6.46
C GLU A 147 -11.10 1.88 6.19
N LEU A 148 -11.41 2.10 4.91
CA LEU A 148 -12.53 2.95 4.53
C LEU A 148 -13.87 2.30 4.84
N ASN A 149 -13.88 0.97 5.04
CA ASN A 149 -15.01 0.10 5.32
C ASN A 149 -16.18 0.78 6.05
N PHE A 150 -17.31 0.38 5.54
CA PHE A 150 -18.43 1.17 5.12
C PHE A 150 -19.59 0.50 5.83
N LYS A 151 -19.79 0.88 7.11
CA LYS A 151 -20.79 0.26 7.98
C LYS A 151 -22.18 0.76 7.66
#